data_AF-A0ABD4W4C9-F1
#
_entry.id   AF-A0ABD4W4C9-F1
#
_cell.length_a   1.000
_cell.length_b   1.000
_cell.length_c   1.000
_cell.angle_alpha   90.00
_cell.angle_beta   90.00
_cell.angle_gamma   90.00
#
_symmetry.space_group_name_H-M   'P 1'
#
loop_
_entity.id
_entity.type
_entity.pdbx_description
1 polymer ?
#
loop_
_entity_poly.entity_id
_entity_poly.type
_entity_poly.pdbx_seq_one_letter_code
_entity_poly.pdbx_strand_id
1 'polypeptide(L)'
;IRGLEMAINNILSAEETCQTALKEMAKLAPKRDLEILKSIPGIAENTALRIISELGDIRRFNNPNQLNAFVGVDPQVYESGNLTAHLSISKRGTAIGRKVLYLAINQIQSAKKA
;
A
#
# COMPACT_ATOMS: atom_id res chain seq x y z
N ILE A 1 -21.44 28.81 13.06
CA ILE A 1 -21.37 28.79 11.58
C ILE A 1 -19.92 28.96 11.10
N ARG A 2 -19.17 29.99 11.55
CA ARG A 2 -17.76 30.24 11.17
C ARG A 2 -16.76 29.10 11.39
N GLY A 3 -16.88 28.33 12.48
CA GLY A 3 -16.01 27.17 12.74
C GLY A 3 -16.21 26.03 11.74
N LEU A 4 -17.44 25.83 11.28
CA LEU A 4 -17.76 24.83 10.24
C LEU A 4 -17.23 25.29 8.88
N GLU A 5 -17.37 26.57 8.55
CA GLU A 5 -16.82 27.14 7.32
C GLU A 5 -15.30 26.99 7.24
N MET A 6 -14.58 27.25 8.34
CA MET A 6 -13.13 27.02 8.40
C MET A 6 -12.77 25.55 8.22
N ALA A 7 -13.51 24.63 8.85
CA ALA A 7 -13.25 23.19 8.72
C ALA A 7 -13.46 22.70 7.28
N ILE A 8 -14.52 23.17 6.60
CA ILE A 8 -14.79 22.85 5.20
C ILE A 8 -13.65 23.36 4.31
N ASN A 9 -13.23 24.62 4.47
CA ASN A 9 -12.16 25.20 3.66
C ASN A 9 -10.81 24.46 3.86
N ASN A 10 -10.54 24.00 5.08
CA ASN A 10 -9.35 23.20 5.37
C ASN A 10 -9.39 21.83 4.68
N ILE A 11 -10.55 21.17 4.63
CA ILE A 11 -10.70 19.88 3.94
C ILE A 11 -10.54 20.05 2.42
N LEU A 12 -11.15 21.09 1.85
CA LEU A 12 -11.05 21.38 0.42
C LEU A 12 -9.61 21.66 -0.02
N SER A 13 -8.90 22.53 0.71
CA SER A 13 -7.49 22.82 0.42
C SER A 13 -6.57 21.60 0.62
N ALA A 14 -6.86 20.74 1.61
CA ALA A 14 -6.15 19.48 1.79
C ALA A 14 -6.39 18.52 0.62
N GLU A 15 -7.61 18.47 0.08
CA GLU A 15 -7.95 17.65 -1.09
C GLU A 15 -7.17 18.11 -2.32
N GLU A 16 -7.16 19.41 -2.61
CA GLU A 16 -6.39 19.99 -3.72
C GLU A 16 -4.89 19.67 -3.61
N THR A 17 -4.35 19.76 -2.40
CA THR A 17 -2.95 19.41 -2.12
C THR A 17 -2.68 17.94 -2.40
N CYS A 18 -3.58 17.04 -1.96
CA CYS A 18 -3.46 15.60 -2.23
C CYS A 18 -3.53 15.29 -3.74
N GLN A 19 -4.43 15.95 -4.48
CA GLN A 19 -4.54 15.77 -5.93
C GLN A 19 -3.29 16.24 -6.66
N THR A 20 -2.72 17.37 -6.24
CA THR A 20 -1.48 17.90 -6.81
C THR A 20 -0.30 16.97 -6.54
N ALA A 21 -0.17 16.48 -5.30
CA ALA A 21 0.86 15.52 -4.94
C ALA A 21 0.76 14.23 -5.77
N LEU A 22 -0.45 13.70 -5.98
CA LEU A 22 -0.66 12.51 -6.81
C LEU A 22 -0.21 12.73 -8.27
N LYS A 23 -0.49 13.90 -8.84
CA LYS A 23 -0.06 14.25 -10.21
C LYS A 23 1.48 14.29 -10.31
N GLU A 24 2.15 14.88 -9.34
CA GLU A 24 3.62 14.91 -9.33
C GLU A 24 4.23 13.52 -9.12
N MET A 25 3.66 12.72 -8.22
CA MET A 25 4.08 11.31 -8.03
C MET A 25 3.91 10.50 -9.32
N ALA A 26 2.82 10.69 -10.05
CA ALA A 26 2.57 10.00 -11.32
C ALA A 26 3.63 10.31 -12.39
N LYS A 27 4.15 11.55 -12.42
CA LYS A 27 5.22 11.94 -13.35
C LYS A 27 6.55 11.26 -13.03
N LEU A 28 6.84 11.06 -11.75
CA LEU A 28 8.09 10.47 -11.25
C LEU A 28 8.07 8.94 -11.23
N ALA A 29 6.88 8.34 -11.14
CA ALA A 29 6.73 6.90 -11.05
C ALA A 29 7.22 6.18 -12.33
N PRO A 30 7.89 5.01 -12.21
CA PRO A 30 8.23 4.20 -13.37
C PRO A 30 6.97 3.79 -14.13
N LYS A 31 6.83 4.29 -15.37
CA LYS A 31 5.63 4.05 -16.21
C LYS A 31 5.29 2.57 -16.33
N ARG A 32 6.30 1.72 -16.52
CA ARG A 32 6.11 0.27 -16.67
C ARG A 32 5.49 -0.36 -15.42
N ASP A 33 6.00 -0.03 -14.25
CA ASP A 33 5.53 -0.60 -12.98
C ASP A 33 4.10 -0.11 -12.68
N LEU A 34 3.82 1.16 -12.99
CA LEU A 34 2.49 1.74 -12.85
C LEU A 34 1.46 1.03 -13.74
N GLU A 35 1.78 0.80 -15.01
CA GLU A 35 0.89 0.10 -15.95
C GLU A 35 0.68 -1.36 -15.56
N ILE A 36 1.72 -2.07 -15.09
CA ILE A 36 1.57 -3.43 -14.57
C ILE A 36 0.62 -3.46 -13.37
N LEU A 37 0.78 -2.55 -12.41
CA LEU A 37 -0.10 -2.51 -11.24
C LEU A 37 -1.55 -2.16 -11.62
N LYS A 38 -1.75 -1.19 -12.53
CA LYS A 38 -3.08 -0.81 -13.03
C LYS A 38 -3.75 -1.89 -13.88
N SER A 39 -2.98 -2.83 -14.43
CA SER A 39 -3.55 -3.98 -15.15
C SER A 39 -4.30 -4.95 -14.24
N ILE A 40 -4.08 -4.88 -12.92
CA ILE A 40 -4.79 -5.69 -11.93
C ILE A 40 -6.20 -5.10 -11.73
N PRO A 41 -7.28 -5.86 -11.97
CA PRO A 41 -8.64 -5.38 -11.76
C PRO A 41 -8.87 -4.88 -10.33
N GLY A 42 -9.43 -3.68 -10.21
CA GLY A 42 -9.67 -3.00 -8.93
C GLY A 42 -8.53 -2.09 -8.48
N ILE A 43 -7.32 -2.19 -9.04
CA ILE A 43 -6.21 -1.28 -8.70
C ILE A 43 -6.27 -0.03 -9.57
N ALA A 44 -6.68 1.09 -8.95
CA ALA A 44 -6.62 2.40 -9.56
C ALA A 44 -5.22 3.04 -9.45
N GLU A 45 -4.96 4.08 -10.24
CA GLU A 45 -3.68 4.79 -10.28
C GLU A 45 -3.22 5.29 -8.90
N ASN A 46 -4.11 5.84 -8.08
CA ASN A 46 -3.80 6.28 -6.72
C ASN A 46 -3.26 5.12 -5.86
N THR A 47 -3.89 3.94 -5.92
CA THR A 47 -3.43 2.76 -5.17
C THR A 47 -2.10 2.24 -5.71
N ALA A 48 -1.93 2.22 -7.04
CA ALA A 48 -0.67 1.83 -7.66
C ALA A 48 0.49 2.76 -7.27
N LEU A 49 0.27 4.08 -7.27
CA LEU A 49 1.25 5.07 -6.82
C LEU A 49 1.61 4.89 -5.36
N ARG A 50 0.63 4.60 -4.49
CA ARG A 50 0.87 4.29 -3.06
C ARG A 50 1.75 3.05 -2.89
N ILE A 51 1.52 2.00 -3.69
CA ILE A 51 2.33 0.79 -3.68
C ILE A 51 3.76 1.12 -4.11
N ILE A 52 3.93 1.80 -5.25
CA ILE A 52 5.26 2.19 -5.76
C ILE A 52 6.00 3.08 -4.76
N SER A 53 5.31 4.06 -4.15
CA SER A 53 5.95 4.97 -3.20
C SER A 53 6.42 4.27 -1.93
N GLU A 54 5.70 3.26 -1.48
CA GLU A 54 6.01 2.55 -0.24
C GLU A 54 7.05 1.45 -0.44
N LEU A 55 6.96 0.73 -1.57
CA LEU A 55 7.90 -0.34 -1.88
C LEU A 55 9.21 0.18 -2.49
N GLY A 56 9.15 1.34 -3.13
CA GLY A 56 10.25 1.90 -3.90
C GLY A 56 10.58 1.03 -5.11
N ASP A 57 11.88 0.88 -5.40
CA ASP A 57 12.31 -0.02 -6.45
C ASP A 57 12.10 -1.50 -6.07
N ILE A 58 11.12 -2.15 -6.71
CA ILE A 58 10.81 -3.56 -6.49
C ILE A 58 11.96 -4.51 -6.88
N ARG A 59 12.87 -4.05 -7.76
CA ARG A 59 14.01 -4.85 -8.24
C ARG A 59 15.07 -5.07 -7.15
N ARG A 60 15.00 -4.36 -6.02
CA ARG A 60 15.89 -4.58 -4.87
C ARG A 60 15.61 -5.89 -4.12
N PHE A 61 14.45 -6.51 -4.35
CA PHE A 61 14.07 -7.77 -3.74
C PHE A 61 14.40 -8.93 -4.70
N ASN A 62 15.28 -9.82 -4.30
CA ASN A 62 15.69 -10.96 -5.11
C ASN A 62 14.59 -12.02 -5.23
N ASN A 63 13.63 -12.03 -4.31
CA ASN A 63 12.49 -12.92 -4.32
C ASN A 63 11.28 -12.32 -3.59
N PRO A 64 10.06 -12.83 -3.82
CA PRO A 64 8.85 -12.33 -3.17
C PRO A 64 8.85 -12.47 -1.64
N ASN A 65 9.56 -13.47 -1.08
CA ASN A 65 9.62 -13.65 0.37
C ASN A 65 10.37 -12.50 1.06
N GLN A 66 11.38 -11.92 0.41
CA GLN A 66 12.06 -10.72 0.92
C GLN A 66 11.12 -9.51 0.97
N LEU A 67 10.25 -9.36 -0.04
CA LEU A 67 9.21 -8.34 -0.02
C LEU A 67 8.21 -8.59 1.12
N ASN A 68 7.77 -9.83 1.31
CA ASN A 68 6.85 -10.20 2.39
C ASN A 68 7.44 -9.89 3.77
N ALA A 69 8.72 -10.21 3.99
CA ALA A 69 9.44 -9.89 5.22
C ALA A 69 9.62 -8.37 5.40
N PHE A 70 9.92 -7.63 4.32
CA PHE A 70 10.05 -6.17 4.34
C PHE A 70 8.75 -5.48 4.77
N VAL A 71 7.60 -5.95 4.28
CA VAL A 71 6.30 -5.42 4.71
C VAL A 71 5.85 -6.02 6.06
N GLY A 72 6.32 -7.22 6.39
CA GLY A 72 6.01 -7.94 7.64
C GLY A 72 4.64 -8.62 7.60
N VAL A 73 4.29 -9.20 6.45
CA VAL A 73 3.07 -10.00 6.23
C VAL A 73 3.33 -11.50 6.29
N ASP A 74 4.58 -11.89 6.47
CA ASP A 74 5.00 -13.28 6.67
C ASP A 74 4.49 -13.82 8.01
N PRO A 75 4.05 -15.09 8.08
CA PRO A 75 3.63 -15.71 9.33
C PRO A 75 4.85 -15.93 10.25
N GLN A 76 4.67 -15.69 11.54
CA GLN A 76 5.69 -16.01 12.53
C GLN A 76 5.69 -17.50 12.88
N VAL A 77 6.88 -18.04 13.07
CA VAL A 77 7.09 -19.38 13.64
C VAL A 77 7.89 -19.22 14.92
N TYR A 78 7.39 -19.79 16.01
CA TYR A 78 8.09 -19.88 17.29
C TYR A 78 8.49 -21.33 17.52
N GLU A 79 9.79 -21.57 17.66
CA GLU A 79 10.35 -22.90 17.91
C GLU A 79 11.15 -22.91 19.20
N SER A 80 10.85 -23.86 20.10
CA SER A 80 11.59 -24.08 21.33
C SER A 80 11.61 -25.57 21.67
N GLY A 81 12.80 -26.18 21.59
CA GLY A 81 12.96 -27.63 21.79
C GLY A 81 12.11 -28.44 20.81
N ASN A 82 11.14 -29.18 21.33
CA ASN A 82 10.20 -30.00 20.53
C ASN A 82 8.87 -29.29 20.21
N LEU A 83 8.75 -27.99 20.51
CA LEU A 83 7.54 -27.21 20.30
C LEU A 83 7.73 -26.27 19.12
N THR A 84 6.93 -26.48 18.06
CA THR A 84 6.78 -25.55 16.93
C THR A 84 5.37 -24.98 16.97
N ALA A 85 5.25 -23.65 17.02
CA ALA A 85 3.98 -22.93 17.02
C ALA A 85 3.93 -21.93 15.86
N HIS A 86 2.83 -21.95 15.11
CA HIS A 86 2.54 -20.96 14.07
C HIS A 86 1.75 -19.80 14.69
N LEU A 87 2.30 -18.60 14.58
CA LEU A 87 1.75 -17.37 15.14
C LEU A 87 1.15 -16.48 14.03
N SER A 88 0.63 -15.31 14.42
CA SER A 88 0.11 -14.32 13.48
C SER A 88 1.21 -13.76 12.55
N ILE A 89 0.82 -12.87 11.63
CA ILE A 89 1.79 -12.13 10.81
C ILE A 89 2.86 -11.43 11.65
N SER A 90 4.05 -11.27 11.08
CA SER A 90 5.22 -10.82 11.81
C SER A 90 5.14 -9.38 12.31
N LYS A 91 4.51 -8.50 11.54
CA LYS A 91 4.40 -7.05 11.80
C LYS A 91 5.73 -6.33 12.00
N ARG A 92 6.87 -7.01 11.76
CA ARG A 92 8.24 -6.46 11.91
C ARG A 92 8.61 -5.46 10.81
N GLY A 93 7.94 -5.55 9.67
CA GLY A 93 8.12 -4.67 8.52
C GLY A 93 7.29 -3.37 8.58
N THR A 94 7.08 -2.74 7.42
CA THR A 94 6.45 -1.42 7.34
C THR A 94 4.95 -1.43 7.67
N ALA A 95 4.53 -0.60 8.62
CA ALA A 95 3.11 -0.47 8.97
C ALA A 95 2.29 0.18 7.85
N ILE A 96 2.89 1.11 7.10
CA ILE A 96 2.26 1.78 5.95
C ILE A 96 2.08 0.79 4.80
N GLY A 97 3.13 0.02 4.45
CA GLY A 97 3.03 -1.06 3.46
C GLY A 97 1.94 -2.07 3.78
N ARG A 98 1.82 -2.50 5.04
CA ARG A 98 0.68 -3.37 5.42
C ARG A 98 -0.68 -2.71 5.16
N LYS A 99 -0.84 -1.42 5.48
CA LYS A 99 -2.10 -0.68 5.20
C LYS A 99 -2.38 -0.56 3.71
N VAL A 100 -1.36 -0.23 2.91
CA VAL A 100 -1.49 -0.09 1.46
C VAL A 100 -1.85 -1.43 0.80
N LEU A 101 -1.19 -2.52 1.19
CA LEU A 101 -1.52 -3.85 0.69
C LEU A 101 -2.92 -4.31 1.12
N TYR A 102 -3.32 -4.03 2.36
CA TYR A 102 -4.68 -4.31 2.83
C TYR A 102 -5.73 -3.56 2.01
N LEU A 103 -5.51 -2.27 1.73
CA LEU A 103 -6.37 -1.47 0.87
C LEU A 103 -6.46 -2.05 -0.55
N ALA A 104 -5.31 -2.41 -1.14
CA ALA A 104 -5.24 -2.99 -2.47
C ALA A 104 -6.03 -4.30 -2.57
N ILE A 105 -5.89 -5.20 -1.59
CA ILE A 105 -6.62 -6.47 -1.53
C ILE A 105 -8.14 -6.22 -1.46
N ASN A 106 -8.59 -5.25 -0.64
CA ASN A 106 -10.02 -4.93 -0.54
C ASN A 106 -10.61 -4.39 -1.86
N GLN A 107 -9.83 -3.60 -2.60
CA GLN A 107 -10.24 -3.08 -3.91
C GLN A 107 -10.36 -4.21 -4.94
N ILE A 108 -9.37 -5.11 -4.97
CA ILE A 108 -9.40 -6.31 -5.83
C ILE A 108 -10.61 -7.19 -5.50
N GLN A 109 -10.88 -7.43 -4.21
CA GLN A 109 -12.04 -8.21 -3.79
C GLN A 109 -13.37 -7.57 -4.19
N SER A 110 -13.46 -6.23 -4.10
CA SER A 110 -14.67 -5.49 -4.49
C SER A 110 -14.88 -5.54 -6.00
N ALA A 111 -13.81 -5.40 -6.80
CA ALA A 111 -13.87 -5.48 -8.26
C ALA A 111 -14.25 -6.88 -8.76
N LYS A 112 -13.85 -7.94 -8.06
CA LYS A 112 -14.23 -9.33 -8.40
C LYS A 112 -15.72 -9.62 -8.18
N LYS A 113 -16.39 -8.89 -7.29
CA LYS A 113 -17.81 -9.07 -6.97
C LYS A 113 -18.76 -8.30 -7.91
N ALA A 114 -18.21 -7.34 -8.68
CA ALA A 114 -18.93 -6.55 -9.67
C ALA A 114 -18.92 -7.27 -11.03
#